data_AF-A0A1R4JWW6-F1
#
_entry.id   AF-A0A1R4JWW6-F1
#
_cell.length_a   1.000
_cell.length_b   1.000
_cell.length_c   1.000
_cell.angle_alpha   90.00
_cell.angle_beta   90.00
_cell.angle_gamma   90.00
#
_symmetry.space_group_name_H-M   'P 1'
#
loop_
_entity.id
_entity.type
_entity.pdbx_description
1 polymer ?
#
loop_
_entity_poly.entity_id
_entity_poly.type
_entity_poly.pdbx_seq_one_letter_code
_entity_poly.pdbx_strand_id
1 'polypeptide(L)'
;MVIPVLLSSINSFSGIKATNEVTQITSQLTAVSGSYFSIKDALISSNASTAATKAKNMATAIKAVDMGKLSTEEHNAWMKVMQDLTRSAEAISKSKDIQQQREAFNLLSKNMYELAKESKQPVPVYYQHCPMANNGKGANWLSKEPAIKNPYYGNKMLTCGSVTETIK
;
A
#
# COMPACT_ATOMS: atom_id res chain seq x y z
N MET A 1 -59.88 -18.75 53.84
CA MET A 1 -58.64 -18.63 54.61
C MET A 1 -57.83 -17.51 53.96
N VAL A 2 -57.57 -16.45 54.74
CA VAL A 2 -56.64 -15.31 54.64
C VAL A 2 -55.64 -15.24 53.46
N ILE A 3 -55.14 -14.13 52.91
CA ILE A 3 -55.22 -12.64 53.02
C ILE A 3 -54.40 -12.11 51.80
N PRO A 4 -54.67 -10.92 51.21
CA PRO A 4 -53.86 -10.31 50.14
C PRO A 4 -52.67 -9.48 50.67
N VAL A 5 -51.66 -9.10 49.87
CA VAL A 5 -50.80 -7.88 50.04
C VAL A 5 -49.70 -7.69 48.96
N LEU A 6 -49.73 -6.50 48.35
CA LEU A 6 -48.71 -5.50 47.94
C LEU A 6 -47.43 -5.78 47.10
N LEU A 7 -47.19 -4.75 46.26
CA LEU A 7 -45.98 -4.34 45.54
C LEU A 7 -44.66 -4.48 46.32
N SER A 8 -43.54 -4.76 45.64
CA SER A 8 -42.50 -3.74 45.32
C SER A 8 -41.15 -4.33 44.82
N SER A 9 -40.50 -3.57 43.93
CA SER A 9 -39.05 -3.33 43.80
C SER A 9 -38.09 -4.29 43.05
N ILE A 10 -37.62 -3.79 41.89
CA ILE A 10 -36.24 -3.68 41.35
C ILE A 10 -35.13 -4.65 41.82
N ASN A 11 -34.43 -5.29 40.87
CA ASN A 11 -33.01 -4.99 40.60
C ASN A 11 -32.42 -5.66 39.34
N SER A 12 -31.68 -4.81 38.61
CA SER A 12 -30.71 -4.97 37.53
C SER A 12 -30.05 -6.33 37.28
N PHE A 13 -29.87 -6.68 36.00
CA PHE A 13 -28.62 -7.27 35.53
C PHE A 13 -28.27 -6.76 34.12
N SER A 14 -27.21 -5.96 34.09
CA SER A 14 -26.53 -5.50 32.88
C SER A 14 -25.98 -6.70 32.11
N GLY A 15 -26.43 -6.86 30.87
CA GLY A 15 -25.79 -7.70 29.86
C GLY A 15 -25.24 -6.81 28.75
N ILE A 16 -24.08 -6.20 28.98
CA ILE A 16 -23.29 -5.55 27.94
C ILE A 16 -22.93 -6.65 26.92
N LYS A 17 -23.58 -6.65 25.75
CA LYS A 17 -23.03 -7.32 24.58
C LYS A 17 -21.86 -6.46 24.11
N ALA A 18 -20.67 -6.76 24.64
CA ALA A 18 -19.43 -6.38 23.98
C ALA A 18 -19.42 -7.13 22.64
N THR A 19 -19.90 -6.48 21.59
CA THR A 19 -19.51 -6.85 20.24
C THR A 19 -18.01 -6.60 20.18
N ASN A 20 -17.25 -7.67 20.20
CA ASN A 20 -15.86 -7.65 19.79
C ASN A 20 -15.83 -7.08 18.38
N GLU A 21 -15.65 -5.77 18.27
CA GLU A 21 -15.06 -5.18 17.10
C GLU A 21 -13.65 -5.77 17.01
N VAL A 22 -13.53 -6.86 16.27
CA VAL A 22 -12.31 -7.11 15.53
C VAL A 22 -12.32 -6.06 14.42
N THR A 23 -12.09 -4.81 14.79
CA THR A 23 -11.67 -3.77 13.85
C THR A 23 -10.38 -4.34 13.30
N GLN A 24 -10.43 -4.96 12.12
CA GLN A 24 -9.24 -5.28 11.38
C GLN A 24 -8.57 -3.92 11.17
N ILE A 25 -7.58 -3.61 12.02
CA ILE A 25 -6.79 -2.37 11.98
C ILE A 25 -6.09 -2.42 10.63
N THR A 26 -6.80 -1.99 9.61
CA THR A 26 -6.32 -1.90 8.26
C THR A 26 -5.49 -0.62 8.29
N SER A 27 -4.16 -0.78 8.29
CA SER A 27 -3.23 0.35 8.35
C SER A 27 -3.69 1.44 7.37
N GLN A 28 -3.60 2.71 7.78
CA GLN A 28 -3.91 3.86 6.91
C GLN A 28 -3.13 3.81 5.59
N LEU A 29 -2.01 3.09 5.57
CA LEU A 29 -1.15 2.89 4.40
C LEU A 29 -1.70 1.88 3.38
N THR A 30 -2.73 1.10 3.73
CA THR A 30 -3.28 0.04 2.84
C THR A 30 -3.72 0.59 1.49
N ALA A 31 -4.36 1.76 1.47
CA ALA A 31 -4.80 2.41 0.23
C ALA A 31 -3.61 2.89 -0.63
N VAL A 32 -2.54 3.37 0.02
CA VAL A 32 -1.30 3.80 -0.64
C VAL A 32 -0.60 2.59 -1.27
N SER A 33 -0.40 1.52 -0.50
CA SER A 33 0.20 0.26 -0.98
C SER A 33 -0.63 -0.38 -2.09
N GLY A 34 -1.96 -0.44 -1.94
CA GLY A 34 -2.86 -0.96 -2.98
C GLY A 34 -2.76 -0.18 -4.30
N SER A 35 -2.65 1.15 -4.20
CA SER A 35 -2.46 2.01 -5.38
C SER A 35 -1.09 1.80 -6.02
N TYR A 36 -0.02 1.66 -5.24
CA TYR A 36 1.31 1.32 -5.75
C TYR A 36 1.29 0.04 -6.61
N PHE A 37 0.70 -1.05 -6.10
CA PHE A 37 0.63 -2.30 -6.86
C PHE A 37 -0.21 -2.15 -8.14
N SER A 38 -1.28 -1.35 -8.09
CA SER A 38 -2.09 -1.05 -9.28
C SER A 38 -1.29 -0.26 -10.35
N ILE A 39 -0.40 0.66 -9.94
CA ILE A 39 0.51 1.35 -10.86
C ILE A 39 1.49 0.34 -11.47
N LYS A 40 2.12 -0.50 -10.64
CA LYS A 40 3.04 -1.55 -11.11
C LYS A 40 2.40 -2.42 -12.19
N ASP A 41 1.18 -2.90 -11.95
CA ASP A 41 0.48 -3.81 -12.87
C ASP A 41 0.12 -3.10 -14.19
N ALA A 42 -0.25 -1.82 -14.13
CA ALA A 42 -0.44 -1.01 -15.32
C ALA A 42 0.86 -0.85 -16.13
N LEU A 43 2.00 -0.66 -15.47
CA LEU A 43 3.32 -0.55 -16.12
C LEU A 43 3.80 -1.87 -16.74
N ILE A 44 3.50 -3.01 -16.10
CA ILE A 44 3.72 -4.36 -16.66
C ILE A 44 2.97 -4.49 -17.99
N SER A 45 1.67 -4.14 -18.00
CA SER A 45 0.84 -4.15 -19.21
C SER A 45 1.17 -3.03 -20.22
N SER A 46 2.15 -2.17 -19.91
CA SER A 46 2.52 -0.99 -20.71
C SER A 46 1.34 -0.04 -21.00
N ASN A 47 0.34 0.02 -20.10
CA ASN A 47 -0.85 0.85 -20.26
C ASN A 47 -0.64 2.22 -19.58
N ALA A 48 -0.11 3.17 -20.34
CA ALA A 48 0.26 4.49 -19.82
C ALA A 48 -0.94 5.27 -19.25
N SER A 49 -2.11 5.16 -19.88
CA SER A 49 -3.32 5.84 -19.39
C SER A 49 -3.77 5.28 -18.04
N THR A 50 -3.79 3.94 -17.91
CA THR A 50 -4.16 3.30 -16.64
C THR A 50 -3.14 3.61 -15.55
N ALA A 51 -1.85 3.59 -15.87
CA ALA A 51 -0.79 3.94 -14.91
C ALA A 51 -0.97 5.38 -14.40
N ALA A 52 -1.26 6.33 -15.28
CA ALA A 52 -1.52 7.72 -14.90
C ALA A 52 -2.76 7.84 -13.98
N THR A 53 -3.86 7.15 -14.30
CA THR A 53 -5.07 7.14 -13.46
C THR A 53 -4.81 6.53 -12.08
N LYS A 54 -4.12 5.39 -12.01
CA LYS A 54 -3.78 4.75 -10.73
C LYS A 54 -2.82 5.60 -9.90
N ALA A 55 -1.89 6.30 -10.53
CA ALA A 55 -0.99 7.23 -9.86
C ALA A 55 -1.71 8.45 -9.30
N LYS A 56 -2.73 8.98 -10.02
CA LYS A 56 -3.62 10.01 -9.48
C LYS A 56 -4.35 9.52 -8.23
N ASN A 57 -4.86 8.29 -8.24
CA ASN A 57 -5.52 7.70 -7.07
C ASN A 57 -4.54 7.54 -5.90
N MET A 58 -3.29 7.15 -6.16
CA MET A 58 -2.25 7.09 -5.14
C MET A 58 -1.99 8.46 -4.52
N ALA A 59 -1.88 9.53 -5.33
CA ALA A 59 -1.69 10.88 -4.82
C ALA A 59 -2.85 11.32 -3.91
N THR A 60 -4.10 10.95 -4.24
CA THR A 60 -5.26 11.15 -3.36
C THR A 60 -5.17 10.32 -2.09
N ALA A 61 -4.79 9.04 -2.17
CA ALA A 61 -4.63 8.16 -1.01
C ALA A 61 -3.55 8.68 -0.05
N ILE A 62 -2.43 9.20 -0.57
CA ILE A 62 -1.35 9.81 0.22
C ILE A 62 -1.88 11.01 1.02
N LYS A 63 -2.69 11.88 0.40
CA LYS A 63 -3.29 13.04 1.07
C LYS A 63 -4.32 12.66 2.14
N ALA A 64 -4.91 11.49 2.04
CA ALA A 64 -5.91 10.98 2.98
C ALA A 64 -5.30 10.24 4.18
N VAL A 65 -3.98 10.04 4.22
CA VAL A 65 -3.32 9.39 5.36
C VAL A 65 -3.45 10.26 6.60
N ASP A 66 -4.20 9.76 7.57
CA ASP A 66 -4.28 10.31 8.92
C ASP A 66 -3.06 9.89 9.73
N MET A 67 -2.06 10.77 9.79
CA MET A 67 -0.79 10.50 10.47
C MET A 67 -0.94 10.25 11.98
N GLY A 68 -2.05 10.69 12.60
CA GLY A 68 -2.34 10.44 14.01
C GLY A 68 -2.77 9.00 14.30
N LYS A 69 -3.06 8.20 13.26
CA LYS A 69 -3.44 6.80 13.36
C LYS A 69 -2.35 5.83 12.94
N LEU A 70 -1.17 6.34 12.58
CA LEU A 70 0.00 5.51 12.29
C LEU A 70 0.65 5.07 13.62
N SER A 71 1.22 3.86 13.64
CA SER A 71 2.17 3.48 14.68
C SER A 71 3.40 4.41 14.64
N THR A 72 4.20 4.44 15.71
CA THR A 72 5.40 5.28 15.77
C THR A 72 6.39 4.94 14.65
N GLU A 73 6.56 3.65 14.35
CA GLU A 73 7.42 3.14 13.28
C GLU A 73 6.91 3.60 11.90
N GLU A 74 5.62 3.37 11.62
CA GLU A 74 4.99 3.80 10.37
C GLU A 74 5.04 5.32 10.20
N HIS A 75 4.79 6.09 11.27
CA HIS A 75 4.83 7.54 11.24
C HIS A 75 6.24 8.05 10.88
N ASN A 76 7.26 7.51 11.53
CA ASN A 76 8.66 7.88 11.28
C ASN A 76 9.09 7.52 9.86
N ALA A 77 8.67 6.35 9.34
CA ALA A 77 8.92 5.96 7.97
C ALA A 77 8.18 6.86 6.97
N TRP A 78 6.89 7.09 7.21
CA TRP A 78 6.02 7.93 6.40
C TRP A 78 6.59 9.34 6.22
N MET A 79 7.04 9.97 7.30
CA MET A 79 7.61 11.32 7.27
C MET A 79 8.86 11.43 6.38
N LYS A 80 9.64 10.35 6.25
CA LYS A 80 10.82 10.33 5.39
C LYS A 80 10.46 10.26 3.90
N VAL A 81 9.32 9.64 3.57
CA VAL A 81 9.02 9.23 2.19
C VAL A 81 7.84 9.97 1.55
N MET A 82 6.91 10.54 2.35
CA MET A 82 5.62 11.04 1.84
C MET A 82 5.75 12.11 0.75
N GLN A 83 6.76 12.99 0.84
CA GLN A 83 6.99 14.04 -0.15
C GLN A 83 7.45 13.44 -1.49
N ASP A 84 8.37 12.47 -1.44
CA ASP A 84 8.88 11.80 -2.63
C ASP A 84 7.83 10.88 -3.25
N LEU A 85 7.06 10.15 -2.43
CA LEU A 85 5.91 9.37 -2.90
C LEU A 85 4.90 10.25 -3.64
N THR A 86 4.57 11.42 -3.08
CA THR A 86 3.67 12.39 -3.72
C THR A 86 4.25 12.86 -5.05
N ARG A 87 5.52 13.29 -5.06
CA ARG A 87 6.18 13.79 -6.28
C ARG A 87 6.21 12.75 -7.39
N SER A 88 6.58 11.51 -7.07
CA SER A 88 6.63 10.41 -8.03
C SER A 88 5.24 10.04 -8.54
N ALA A 89 4.24 9.92 -7.65
CA ALA A 89 2.87 9.63 -8.06
C ALA A 89 2.32 10.73 -8.97
N GLU A 90 2.57 12.00 -8.65
CA GLU A 90 2.16 13.11 -9.51
C GLU A 90 2.87 13.11 -10.87
N ALA A 91 4.18 12.83 -10.91
CA ALA A 91 4.94 12.76 -12.16
C ALA A 91 4.39 11.66 -13.09
N ILE A 92 4.09 10.47 -12.54
CA ILE A 92 3.45 9.38 -13.30
C ILE A 92 2.06 9.81 -13.78
N SER A 93 1.28 10.48 -12.92
CA SER A 93 -0.09 10.90 -13.24
C SER A 93 -0.18 11.95 -14.35
N LYS A 94 0.83 12.79 -14.49
CA LYS A 94 0.88 13.91 -15.45
C LYS A 94 1.49 13.49 -16.79
N SER A 95 2.26 12.41 -16.84
CA SER A 95 2.88 11.93 -18.07
C SER A 95 1.94 11.02 -18.87
N LYS A 96 1.98 11.17 -20.19
CA LYS A 96 1.35 10.25 -21.16
C LYS A 96 2.37 9.28 -21.77
N ASP A 97 3.65 9.43 -21.44
CA ASP A 97 4.75 8.63 -21.96
C ASP A 97 5.09 7.50 -20.98
N ILE A 98 5.03 6.26 -21.46
CA ILE A 98 5.28 5.08 -20.62
C ILE A 98 6.70 5.03 -20.05
N GLN A 99 7.69 5.57 -20.76
CA GLN A 99 9.08 5.58 -20.28
C GLN A 99 9.27 6.62 -19.19
N GLN A 100 8.73 7.82 -19.35
CA GLN A 100 8.75 8.82 -18.29
C GLN A 100 8.03 8.33 -17.02
N GLN A 101 6.92 7.58 -17.18
CA GLN A 101 6.24 6.95 -16.06
C GLN A 101 7.13 5.91 -15.36
N ARG A 102 7.86 5.08 -16.11
CA ARG A 102 8.81 4.10 -15.57
C ARG A 102 9.99 4.75 -14.87
N GLU A 103 10.50 5.85 -15.39
CA GLU A 103 11.55 6.65 -14.75
C GLU A 103 11.09 7.17 -13.39
N ALA A 104 9.90 7.78 -13.32
CA ALA A 104 9.32 8.22 -12.06
C ALA A 104 9.00 7.06 -11.09
N PHE A 105 8.65 5.89 -11.63
CA PHE A 105 8.38 4.67 -10.85
C PHE A 105 9.62 4.12 -10.14
N ASN A 106 10.84 4.44 -10.59
CA ASN A 106 12.07 4.10 -9.86
C ASN A 106 12.08 4.71 -8.45
N LEU A 107 11.84 6.03 -8.37
CA LEU A 107 11.81 6.74 -7.09
C LEU A 107 10.57 6.35 -6.26
N LEU A 108 9.43 6.09 -6.92
CA LEU A 108 8.24 5.58 -6.23
C LEU A 108 8.51 4.24 -5.55
N SER A 109 9.11 3.29 -6.28
CA SER A 109 9.38 1.95 -5.77
C SER A 109 10.41 1.93 -4.65
N LYS A 110 11.46 2.75 -4.75
CA LYS A 110 12.44 2.93 -3.67
C LYS A 110 11.74 3.36 -2.38
N ASN A 111 10.94 4.43 -2.44
CA ASN A 111 10.28 4.98 -1.27
C ASN A 111 9.16 4.08 -0.71
N MET A 112 8.45 3.36 -1.57
CA MET A 112 7.49 2.35 -1.13
C MET A 112 8.15 1.17 -0.43
N TYR A 113 9.35 0.77 -0.85
CA TYR A 113 10.14 -0.25 -0.15
C TYR A 113 10.53 0.21 1.27
N GLU A 114 11.04 1.43 1.42
CA GLU A 114 11.36 1.98 2.75
C GLU A 114 10.13 2.01 3.67
N LEU A 115 8.96 2.34 3.13
CA LEU A 115 7.70 2.30 3.89
C LEU A 115 7.24 0.88 4.22
N ALA A 116 7.37 -0.05 3.26
CA ALA A 116 6.92 -1.43 3.42
C ALA A 116 7.71 -2.18 4.49
N LYS A 117 8.98 -1.83 4.71
CA LYS A 117 9.81 -2.44 5.76
C LYS A 117 9.39 -2.08 7.18
N GLU A 118 8.82 -0.89 7.35
CA GLU A 118 8.44 -0.35 8.66
C GLU A 118 6.94 -0.53 8.93
N SER A 119 6.20 -1.12 7.99
CA SER A 119 4.77 -1.40 8.10
C SER A 119 4.49 -2.89 8.02
N LYS A 120 3.58 -3.39 8.88
CA LYS A 120 3.18 -4.81 8.85
C LYS A 120 2.49 -5.13 7.55
N GLN A 121 2.93 -6.19 6.87
CA GLN A 121 2.31 -6.62 5.61
C GLN A 121 1.25 -7.70 5.88
N PRO A 122 0.03 -7.58 5.33
CA PRO A 122 -1.00 -8.59 5.53
C PRO A 122 -0.67 -9.91 4.81
N VAL A 123 0.22 -9.85 3.81
CA VAL A 123 0.70 -10.97 3.00
C VAL A 123 2.17 -10.73 2.68
N PRO A 124 2.97 -11.77 2.36
CA PRO A 124 4.35 -11.59 1.94
C PRO A 124 4.47 -10.64 0.75
N VAL A 125 5.39 -9.67 0.86
CA VAL A 125 5.75 -8.75 -0.22
C VAL A 125 7.18 -9.05 -0.67
N TYR A 126 7.35 -9.33 -1.94
CA TYR A 126 8.64 -9.66 -2.55
C TYR A 126 9.28 -8.39 -3.09
N TYR A 127 10.47 -8.07 -2.61
CA TYR A 127 11.32 -7.07 -3.24
C TYR A 127 12.08 -7.74 -4.38
N GLN A 128 11.90 -7.21 -5.59
CA GLN A 128 12.42 -7.79 -6.82
C GLN A 128 13.35 -6.80 -7.51
N HIS A 129 14.37 -7.31 -8.19
CA HIS A 129 15.42 -6.52 -8.85
C HIS A 129 15.62 -6.97 -10.29
N CYS A 130 15.80 -6.03 -11.23
CA CYS A 130 16.31 -6.31 -12.57
C CYS A 130 17.57 -5.47 -12.80
N PRO A 131 18.74 -6.08 -13.04
CA PRO A 131 20.01 -5.36 -13.20
C PRO A 131 20.06 -4.53 -14.48
N MET A 132 19.28 -4.89 -15.50
CA MET A 132 19.28 -4.20 -16.79
C MET A 132 18.44 -2.91 -16.78
N ALA A 133 17.51 -2.77 -15.83
CA ALA A 133 16.63 -1.61 -15.76
C ALA A 133 17.42 -0.31 -15.49
N ASN A 134 16.78 0.84 -15.74
CA ASN A 134 17.37 2.15 -15.51
C ASN A 134 18.74 2.33 -16.19
N ASN A 135 18.81 2.01 -17.49
CA ASN A 135 20.02 2.08 -18.30
C ASN A 135 21.18 1.26 -17.72
N GLY A 136 20.91 0.03 -17.27
CA GLY A 136 21.92 -0.89 -16.72
C GLY A 136 22.38 -0.55 -15.30
N LYS A 137 21.80 0.45 -14.64
CA LYS A 137 22.07 0.77 -13.21
C LYS A 137 21.28 -0.12 -12.25
N GLY A 138 20.32 -0.88 -12.79
CA GLY A 138 19.39 -1.68 -12.02
C GLY A 138 18.22 -0.86 -11.47
N ALA A 139 17.11 -1.55 -11.22
CA ALA A 139 15.95 -1.00 -10.53
C ALA A 139 15.23 -2.08 -9.73
N ASN A 140 14.55 -1.67 -8.67
CA ASN A 140 13.83 -2.56 -7.78
C ASN A 140 12.34 -2.20 -7.69
N TRP A 141 11.51 -3.18 -7.40
CA TRP A 141 10.07 -2.99 -7.16
C TRP A 141 9.54 -3.98 -6.13
N LEU A 142 8.37 -3.70 -5.56
CA LEU A 142 7.65 -4.62 -4.70
C LEU A 142 6.61 -5.42 -5.50
N SER A 143 6.43 -6.69 -5.16
CA SER A 143 5.44 -7.58 -5.75
C SER A 143 4.69 -8.36 -4.68
N LYS A 144 3.42 -8.68 -4.93
CA LYS A 144 2.66 -9.65 -4.10
C LYS A 144 2.87 -11.10 -4.55
N GLU A 145 3.50 -11.29 -5.70
CA GLU A 145 3.76 -12.60 -6.30
C GLU A 145 5.28 -12.83 -6.37
N PRO A 146 5.78 -14.05 -6.10
CA PRO A 146 7.20 -14.37 -6.26
C PRO A 146 7.61 -14.44 -7.74
N ALA A 147 6.66 -14.69 -8.64
CA ALA A 147 6.90 -14.66 -10.08
C ALA A 147 7.36 -13.27 -10.54
N ILE A 148 8.39 -13.24 -11.39
CA ILE A 148 8.96 -12.00 -11.92
C ILE A 148 8.08 -11.49 -13.06
N LYS A 149 7.52 -10.28 -12.86
CA LYS A 149 6.81 -9.50 -13.88
C LYS A 149 7.35 -8.08 -13.85
N ASN A 150 8.28 -7.79 -14.76
CA ASN A 150 9.08 -6.57 -14.76
C ASN A 150 8.28 -5.33 -15.23
N PRO A 151 8.04 -4.32 -14.36
CA PRO A 151 7.30 -3.12 -14.73
C PRO A 151 8.09 -2.14 -15.62
N TYR A 152 9.41 -2.28 -15.71
CA TYR A 152 10.30 -1.37 -16.45
C TYR A 152 10.42 -1.69 -17.94
N TYR A 153 10.13 -2.92 -18.33
CA TYR A 153 10.22 -3.35 -19.73
C TYR A 153 8.92 -3.92 -20.30
N GLY A 154 7.91 -4.16 -19.46
CA GLY A 154 6.66 -4.78 -19.88
C GLY A 154 6.92 -6.07 -20.65
N ASN A 155 6.24 -6.25 -21.79
CA ASN A 155 6.36 -7.46 -22.60
C ASN A 155 7.75 -7.69 -23.22
N LYS A 156 8.64 -6.68 -23.25
CA LYS A 156 9.96 -6.83 -23.88
C LYS A 156 10.91 -7.71 -23.06
N MET A 157 10.83 -7.63 -21.73
CA MET A 157 11.71 -8.37 -20.81
C MET A 157 10.96 -8.71 -19.52
N LEU A 158 9.77 -9.29 -19.66
CA LEU A 158 8.83 -9.49 -18.56
C LEU A 158 9.44 -10.31 -17.40
N THR A 159 10.31 -11.26 -17.72
CA THR A 159 10.97 -12.16 -16.76
C THR A 159 12.36 -11.70 -16.32
N CYS A 160 12.83 -10.50 -16.72
CA CYS A 160 14.10 -9.98 -16.18
C CYS A 160 13.93 -9.66 -14.70
N GLY A 161 14.61 -10.42 -13.86
CA GLY A 161 14.85 -10.08 -12.47
C GLY A 161 14.91 -11.27 -11.53
N SER A 162 15.06 -10.98 -10.25
CA SER A 162 15.06 -11.96 -9.17
C SER A 162 14.44 -11.35 -7.90
N VAL A 163 13.97 -12.22 -7.01
CA VAL A 163 13.59 -11.80 -5.65
C VAL A 163 14.86 -11.58 -4.85
N THR A 164 15.01 -10.41 -4.24
CA THR A 164 16.14 -10.04 -3.38
C THR A 164 15.79 -10.10 -1.89
N GLU A 165 14.53 -9.85 -1.54
CA GLU A 165 14.05 -9.88 -0.16
C GLU A 165 12.55 -10.28 -0.11
N THR A 166 12.11 -10.85 1.01
CA THR A 166 10.70 -11.07 1.31
C THR A 166 10.34 -10.37 2.62
N ILE A 167 9.46 -9.39 2.55
CA ILE A 167 8.95 -8.59 3.67
C ILE A 167 7.66 -9.25 4.19
N LYS A 168 7.52 -9.34 5.52
CA LYS A 168 6.39 -9.97 6.22
C LYS A 168 5.87 -9.07 7.33
#